data_AF-A0A822JA77-F1
#
_entry.id   AF-A0A822JA77-F1
#
_cell.length_a   1.000
_cell.length_b   1.000
_cell.length_c   1.000
_cell.angle_alpha   90.00
_cell.angle_beta   90.00
_cell.angle_gamma   90.00
#
_symmetry.space_group_name_H-M   'P 1'
#
loop_
_entity.id
_entity.type
_entity.pdbx_description
1 polymer ?
#
loop_
_entity_poly.entity_id
_entity_poly.type
_entity_poly.pdbx_seq_one_letter_code
_entity_poly.pdbx_strand_id
1 'polypeptide(L)'
;MLGTIRSWWRDLSIGVAPEVINEYLLSGNPNAQMKREITKNINIILSENKRKHYKFGKTGHALTRIDYDDYRKASYTKMYLLYMSPIANFVEFLEKYYATKYYANKYNKNVDVNSLGLMKSRDGNYYLYLVV
;
A
#
# COMPACT_ATOMS: atom_id res chain seq x y z
N MET A 1 -9.44 -31.27 -2.03
CA MET A 1 -9.17 -30.60 -3.32
C MET A 1 -10.37 -29.76 -3.77
N LEU A 2 -10.82 -28.77 -2.96
CA LEU A 2 -11.99 -27.91 -3.27
C LEU A 2 -11.66 -26.40 -3.26
N GLY A 3 -10.42 -26.02 -2.96
CA GLY A 3 -10.01 -24.62 -2.85
C GLY A 3 -9.82 -23.90 -4.19
N THR A 4 -9.51 -24.64 -5.25
CA THR A 4 -9.08 -24.07 -6.53
C THR A 4 -10.24 -23.50 -7.35
N ILE A 5 -11.39 -24.18 -7.39
CA ILE A 5 -12.54 -23.75 -8.21
C ILE A 5 -13.24 -22.53 -7.60
N ARG A 6 -13.35 -22.46 -6.26
CA ARG A 6 -13.97 -21.32 -5.56
C ARG A 6 -13.17 -20.03 -5.72
N SER A 7 -11.84 -20.13 -5.82
CA SER A 7 -10.94 -18.99 -6.10
C SER A 7 -11.23 -18.40 -7.48
N TRP A 8 -11.34 -19.26 -8.50
CA TRP A 8 -11.44 -18.85 -9.90
C TRP A 8 -12.71 -18.03 -10.20
N TRP A 9 -13.87 -18.45 -9.68
CA TRP A 9 -15.13 -17.72 -9.83
C TRP A 9 -15.15 -16.39 -9.05
N ARG A 10 -14.47 -16.33 -7.90
CA ARG A 10 -14.31 -15.11 -7.12
C ARG A 10 -13.44 -14.09 -7.87
N ASP A 11 -12.35 -14.55 -8.48
CA ASP A 11 -11.43 -13.69 -9.23
C ASP A 11 -12.09 -13.10 -10.50
N LEU A 12 -12.96 -13.86 -11.17
CA LEU A 12 -13.73 -13.39 -12.34
C LEU A 12 -14.77 -12.29 -12.02
N SER A 13 -15.30 -12.26 -10.79
CA SER A 13 -16.38 -11.36 -10.39
C SER A 13 -15.90 -10.12 -9.62
N ILE A 14 -14.73 -10.17 -9.00
CA ILE A 14 -14.22 -9.10 -8.11
C ILE A 14 -13.00 -8.38 -8.72
N GLY A 15 -12.38 -8.94 -9.76
CA GLY A 15 -11.19 -8.39 -10.40
C GLY A 15 -9.90 -8.97 -9.83
N VAL A 16 -8.76 -8.56 -10.41
CA VAL A 16 -7.44 -9.11 -10.13
C VAL A 16 -6.78 -8.35 -8.99
N ALA A 17 -6.26 -9.07 -8.00
CA ALA A 17 -5.53 -8.45 -6.90
C ALA A 17 -4.17 -7.93 -7.38
N PRO A 18 -3.73 -6.73 -6.92
CA PRO A 18 -2.40 -6.23 -7.20
C PRO A 18 -1.29 -7.19 -6.74
N GLU A 19 -0.20 -7.28 -7.50
CA GLU A 19 1.00 -8.00 -7.08
C GLU A 19 1.69 -7.26 -5.92
N VAL A 20 2.04 -7.98 -4.84
CA VAL A 20 2.76 -7.40 -3.70
C VAL A 20 4.27 -7.42 -3.96
N ILE A 21 4.89 -6.24 -3.96
CA ILE A 21 6.31 -6.02 -4.23
C ILE A 21 7.02 -5.57 -2.95
N ASN A 22 8.07 -6.29 -2.56
CA ASN A 22 8.83 -6.03 -1.32
C ASN A 22 10.24 -5.46 -1.57
N GLU A 23 10.63 -5.24 -2.82
CA GLU A 23 11.98 -4.75 -3.20
C GLU A 23 12.36 -3.43 -2.51
N TYR A 24 11.38 -2.57 -2.27
CA TYR A 24 11.57 -1.25 -1.65
C TYR A 24 11.28 -1.23 -0.14
N LEU A 25 11.04 -2.40 0.47
CA LEU A 25 10.62 -2.51 1.85
C LEU A 25 11.77 -2.21 2.80
N LEU A 26 11.62 -1.15 3.57
CA LEU A 26 12.52 -0.83 4.66
C LEU A 26 11.96 -1.30 5.99
N SER A 27 12.84 -1.69 6.91
CA SER A 27 12.48 -2.07 8.28
C SER A 27 13.46 -1.46 9.28
N GLY A 28 13.01 -1.24 10.51
CA GLY A 28 13.84 -0.72 11.59
C GLY A 28 13.18 0.42 12.34
N ASN A 29 13.99 1.11 13.15
CA ASN A 29 13.48 2.19 13.99
C ASN A 29 13.21 3.47 13.18
N PRO A 30 12.09 4.17 13.46
CA PRO A 30 11.77 5.46 12.87
C PRO A 30 12.90 6.47 13.03
N ASN A 31 13.46 6.96 11.92
CA ASN A 31 14.43 8.06 11.95
C ASN A 31 14.38 8.91 10.67
N ALA A 32 15.10 10.03 10.67
CA ALA A 32 15.10 10.97 9.54
C ALA A 32 15.68 10.37 8.26
N GLN A 33 16.69 9.51 8.37
CA GLN A 33 17.31 8.83 7.22
C GLN A 33 16.33 7.85 6.57
N MET A 34 15.62 7.05 7.38
CA MET A 34 14.56 6.15 6.93
C MET A 34 13.50 6.89 6.11
N LYS A 35 13.01 8.04 6.61
CA LYS A 35 12.04 8.87 5.88
C LYS A 35 12.59 9.41 4.55
N ARG A 36 13.89 9.72 4.48
CA ARG A 36 14.54 10.13 3.22
C ARG A 36 14.58 8.98 2.21
N GLU A 37 14.97 7.78 2.65
CA GLU A 37 15.00 6.59 1.78
C GLU A 37 13.59 6.19 1.31
N ILE A 38 12.58 6.19 2.19
CA ILE A 38 11.19 5.95 1.77
C ILE A 38 10.77 6.96 0.69
N THR A 39 11.09 8.25 0.89
CA THR A 39 10.76 9.29 -0.10
C THR A 39 11.47 9.06 -1.43
N LYS A 40 12.73 8.64 -1.41
CA LYS A 40 13.51 8.30 -2.60
C LYS A 40 12.85 7.13 -3.35
N ASN A 41 12.49 6.06 -2.64
CA ASN A 41 11.82 4.88 -3.20
C ASN A 41 10.48 5.25 -3.84
N ILE A 42 9.66 6.06 -3.15
CA ILE A 42 8.38 6.56 -3.70
C ILE A 42 8.61 7.30 -5.02
N ASN A 43 9.59 8.20 -5.07
CA ASN A 43 9.87 8.97 -6.29
C ASN A 43 10.32 8.07 -7.46
N ILE A 44 11.14 7.05 -7.19
CA ILE A 44 11.52 6.03 -8.16
C ILE A 44 10.27 5.33 -8.70
N ILE A 45 9.44 4.75 -7.82
CA ILE A 45 8.22 4.01 -8.20
C ILE A 45 7.27 4.88 -9.03
N LEU A 46 7.04 6.13 -8.61
CA LEU A 46 6.18 7.06 -9.34
C LEU A 46 6.76 7.46 -10.71
N SER A 47 8.09 7.52 -10.83
CA SER A 47 8.77 7.80 -12.10
C SER A 47 8.72 6.63 -13.08
N GLU A 48 8.66 5.39 -12.58
CA GLU A 48 8.49 4.17 -13.39
C GLU A 48 7.03 3.96 -13.80
N ASN A 49 6.10 4.43 -12.97
CA ASN A 49 4.65 4.31 -13.16
C ASN A 49 4.00 5.64 -13.56
N LYS A 50 4.66 6.42 -14.42
CA LYS A 50 4.15 7.74 -14.88
C LYS A 50 2.73 7.61 -15.40
N ARG A 51 1.88 8.57 -14.98
CA ARG A 51 0.47 8.70 -15.40
C ARG A 51 -0.45 7.58 -14.94
N LYS A 52 0.00 6.65 -14.08
CA LYS A 52 -0.89 5.71 -13.39
C LYS A 52 -1.46 6.35 -12.13
N HIS A 53 -2.72 6.02 -11.84
CA HIS A 53 -3.33 6.38 -10.57
C HIS A 53 -2.65 5.63 -9.44
N TYR A 54 -2.48 6.29 -8.30
CA TYR A 54 -1.83 5.67 -7.15
C TYR A 54 -2.44 6.11 -5.83
N LYS A 55 -2.21 5.32 -4.79
CA LYS A 55 -2.69 5.61 -3.45
C LYS A 55 -1.70 5.11 -2.39
N PHE A 56 -1.43 5.92 -1.39
CA PHE A 56 -0.77 5.48 -0.16
C PHE A 56 -1.78 4.86 0.79
N GLY A 57 -1.36 3.82 1.49
CA GLY A 57 -2.17 3.24 2.55
C GLY A 57 -1.33 2.54 3.60
N LYS A 58 -2.03 2.12 4.65
CA LYS A 58 -1.49 1.33 5.75
C LYS A 58 -2.24 0.01 5.90
N THR A 59 -1.56 -1.03 6.38
CA THR A 59 -2.18 -2.33 6.68
C THR A 59 -1.38 -3.10 7.72
N GLY A 60 -2.02 -4.02 8.44
CA GLY A 60 -1.34 -5.04 9.25
C GLY A 60 -1.19 -6.39 8.53
N HIS A 61 -1.73 -6.52 7.31
CA HIS A 61 -1.62 -7.74 6.50
C HIS A 61 -1.85 -7.40 5.02
N ALA A 62 -0.75 -7.30 4.24
CA ALA A 62 -0.80 -6.87 2.84
C ALA A 62 -1.67 -7.77 1.95
N LEU A 63 -1.54 -9.09 2.11
CA LEU A 63 -2.30 -10.07 1.32
C LEU A 63 -3.82 -9.97 1.51
N THR A 64 -4.29 -9.70 2.73
CA THR A 64 -5.72 -9.44 2.94
C THR A 64 -6.13 -8.09 2.40
N ARG A 65 -5.24 -7.08 2.44
CA ARG A 65 -5.57 -5.73 1.97
C ARG A 65 -5.79 -5.67 0.47
N ILE A 66 -4.95 -6.34 -0.33
CA ILE A 66 -5.13 -6.42 -1.79
C ILE A 66 -6.38 -7.20 -2.20
N ASP A 67 -6.94 -7.99 -1.29
CA ASP A 67 -8.13 -8.81 -1.52
C ASP A 67 -9.44 -8.03 -1.36
N TYR A 68 -9.40 -6.77 -0.93
CA TYR A 68 -10.58 -5.93 -0.79
C TYR A 68 -11.02 -5.37 -2.14
N ASP A 69 -12.34 -5.16 -2.29
CA ASP A 69 -12.98 -4.64 -3.50
C ASP A 69 -12.34 -3.34 -4.01
N ASP A 70 -11.90 -2.44 -3.12
CA ASP A 70 -11.27 -1.16 -3.49
C ASP A 70 -9.92 -1.31 -4.18
N TYR A 71 -9.28 -2.48 -4.09
CA TYR A 71 -8.04 -2.80 -4.79
C TYR A 71 -8.26 -3.72 -5.98
N ARG A 72 -9.12 -4.74 -5.86
CA ARG A 72 -9.39 -5.69 -6.95
C ARG A 72 -10.18 -5.10 -8.11
N LYS A 73 -11.13 -4.20 -7.84
CA LYS A 73 -11.94 -3.52 -8.86
C LYS A 73 -11.26 -2.27 -9.43
N ALA A 74 -10.26 -1.75 -8.72
CA ALA A 74 -9.50 -0.60 -9.18
C ALA A 74 -8.45 -1.02 -10.22
N SER A 75 -7.98 -0.08 -11.02
CA SER A 75 -6.96 -0.32 -12.05
C SER A 75 -5.54 -0.48 -11.49
N TYR A 76 -5.39 -0.84 -10.21
CA TYR A 76 -4.08 -1.01 -9.58
C TYR A 76 -3.52 -2.38 -9.96
N THR A 77 -2.26 -2.39 -10.33
CA THR A 77 -1.53 -3.58 -10.78
C THR A 77 -0.51 -4.05 -9.75
N LYS A 78 0.05 -3.13 -8.95
CA LYS A 78 1.11 -3.42 -7.99
C LYS A 78 0.84 -2.74 -6.65
N MET A 79 1.22 -3.42 -5.57
CA MET A 79 1.32 -2.89 -4.21
C MET A 79 2.78 -2.96 -3.76
N TYR A 80 3.43 -1.81 -3.68
CA TYR A 80 4.79 -1.70 -3.17
C TYR A 80 4.74 -1.52 -1.65
N LEU A 81 5.32 -2.46 -0.89
CA LEU A 81 5.58 -2.26 0.53
C LEU A 81 6.80 -1.35 0.69
N LEU A 82 6.63 -0.28 1.45
CA LEU A 82 7.64 0.79 1.58
C LEU A 82 8.32 0.78 2.94
N TYR A 83 7.57 0.44 3.99
CA TYR A 83 8.07 0.46 5.34
C TYR A 83 7.31 -0.53 6.24
N MET A 84 8.04 -1.23 7.10
CA MET A 84 7.52 -2.17 8.09
C MET A 84 7.93 -1.75 9.50
N SER A 85 7.00 -1.77 10.45
CA SER A 85 7.29 -1.52 11.86
C SER A 85 6.28 -2.18 12.79
N PRO A 86 6.68 -2.58 14.01
CA PRO A 86 5.73 -2.98 15.05
C PRO A 86 4.97 -1.79 15.64
N ILE A 87 5.35 -0.55 15.32
CA ILE A 87 4.74 0.67 15.86
C ILE A 87 3.70 1.20 14.88
N ALA A 88 2.44 0.85 15.11
CA ALA A 88 1.29 1.29 14.31
C ALA A 88 1.28 2.81 14.07
N ASN A 89 1.39 3.61 15.14
CA ASN A 89 1.26 5.06 15.09
C ASN A 89 2.24 5.71 14.10
N PHE A 90 3.45 5.16 13.96
CA PHE A 90 4.42 5.72 13.03
C PHE A 90 4.05 5.41 11.57
N VAL A 91 3.52 4.22 11.29
CA VAL A 91 2.98 3.86 9.97
C VAL A 91 1.80 4.76 9.61
N GLU A 92 0.91 5.05 10.57
CA GLU A 92 -0.19 6.00 10.36
C GLU A 92 0.31 7.41 10.05
N PHE A 93 1.31 7.87 10.81
CA PHE A 93 1.92 9.16 10.56
C PHE A 93 2.53 9.23 9.16
N LEU A 94 3.23 8.19 8.71
CA LEU A 94 3.82 8.14 7.38
C LEU A 94 2.77 8.16 6.27
N GLU A 95 1.69 7.38 6.39
CA GLU A 95 0.58 7.39 5.44
C GLU A 95 0.00 8.80 5.31
N LYS A 96 -0.33 9.44 6.43
CA LYS A 96 -0.84 10.84 6.45
C LYS A 96 0.17 11.78 5.81
N TYR A 97 1.44 11.67 6.18
CA TYR A 97 2.50 12.53 5.65
C TYR A 97 2.62 12.42 4.12
N TYR A 98 2.64 11.20 3.57
CA TYR A 98 2.80 11.01 2.12
C TYR A 98 1.53 11.30 1.33
N ALA A 99 0.35 10.95 1.85
CA ALA A 99 -0.92 11.36 1.25
C ALA A 99 -1.00 12.88 1.08
N THR A 100 -0.63 13.63 2.13
CA THR A 100 -0.57 15.11 2.11
C THR A 100 0.53 15.63 1.18
N LYS A 101 1.75 15.08 1.27
CA LYS A 101 2.90 15.53 0.46
C LYS A 101 2.63 15.47 -1.05
N TYR A 102 1.89 14.45 -1.49
CA TYR A 102 1.56 14.24 -2.89
C TYR A 102 0.12 14.62 -3.24
N TYR A 103 -0.59 15.35 -2.37
CA TYR A 103 -2.01 15.68 -2.56
C TYR A 103 -2.28 16.47 -3.86
N ALA A 104 -1.38 17.39 -4.21
CA ALA A 104 -1.50 18.19 -5.43
C ALA A 104 -1.27 17.39 -6.74
N ASN A 105 -0.81 16.14 -6.66
CA ASN A 105 -0.64 15.31 -7.84
C ASN A 105 -1.98 14.75 -8.29
N LYS A 106 -2.43 15.12 -9.50
CA LYS A 106 -3.72 14.67 -10.08
C LYS A 106 -3.89 13.14 -10.18
N TYR A 107 -2.80 12.38 -10.13
CA TYR A 107 -2.85 10.92 -10.16
C TYR A 107 -2.99 10.27 -8.77
N ASN A 108 -2.79 11.04 -7.69
CA ASN A 108 -3.01 10.59 -6.33
C ASN A 108 -4.51 10.42 -6.07
N LYS A 109 -4.92 9.25 -5.58
CA LYS A 109 -6.31 8.88 -5.26
C LYS A 109 -6.62 8.84 -3.78
N ASN A 110 -5.71 9.31 -2.91
CA ASN A 110 -6.05 9.59 -1.52
C ASN A 110 -7.05 10.76 -1.46
N VAL A 111 -8.36 10.45 -1.39
CA VAL A 111 -9.45 11.44 -1.32
C VAL A 111 -9.50 12.15 0.04
N ASP A 112 -9.10 11.46 1.10
CA ASP A 112 -8.94 12.01 2.45
C ASP A 112 -7.56 11.62 2.99
N VAL A 113 -6.94 12.56 3.73
CA VAL A 113 -5.69 12.37 4.45
C VAL A 113 -5.91 11.70 5.80
N ASN A 114 -7.13 11.75 6.35
CA ASN A 114 -7.50 11.04 7.56
C ASN A 114 -7.87 9.59 7.22
N SER A 115 -6.92 8.69 7.42
CA SER A 115 -7.14 7.27 7.14
C SER A 115 -8.06 6.61 8.15
N LEU A 116 -9.16 6.04 7.64
CA LEU A 116 -10.17 5.29 8.41
C LEU A 116 -9.90 3.77 8.45
N GLY A 117 -8.77 3.31 7.89
CA GLY A 117 -8.45 1.89 7.77
C GLY A 117 -8.00 1.26 9.09
N LEU A 118 -8.72 0.23 9.56
CA LEU A 118 -8.29 -0.59 10.69
C LEU A 118 -7.01 -1.36 10.35
N MET A 119 -5.98 -1.20 11.18
CA MET A 119 -4.74 -1.96 11.09
C MET A 119 -4.77 -3.14 12.07
N LYS A 120 -5.23 -4.30 11.61
CA LYS A 120 -5.08 -5.55 12.37
C LYS A 120 -3.86 -6.31 11.87
N SER A 121 -2.81 -6.36 12.68
CA SER A 121 -1.59 -7.10 12.35
C SER A 121 -1.78 -8.62 12.49
N ARG A 122 -1.16 -9.38 11.60
CA ARG A 122 -1.11 -10.85 11.68
C ARG A 122 0.22 -11.36 12.23
N ASP A 123 1.30 -10.63 11.99
CA ASP A 123 2.68 -11.02 12.29
C ASP A 123 3.36 -10.11 13.32
N GLY A 124 2.61 -9.18 13.92
CA GLY A 124 3.11 -8.16 14.84
C GLY A 124 3.62 -6.90 14.14
N ASN A 125 3.62 -6.85 12.80
CA ASN A 125 4.04 -5.69 12.02
C ASN A 125 2.89 -4.95 11.34
N TYR A 126 3.18 -3.69 11.05
CA TYR A 126 2.34 -2.76 10.29
C TYR A 126 3.16 -2.24 9.11
N TYR A 127 2.47 -2.00 8.01
CA TYR A 127 3.08 -1.71 6.72
C TYR A 127 2.54 -0.42 6.14
N LEU A 128 3.44 0.45 5.69
CA LEU A 128 3.14 1.49 4.72
C LEU A 128 3.26 0.88 3.33
N TYR A 129 2.30 1.17 2.46
CA TYR A 129 2.36 0.77 1.06
C TYR A 129 1.94 1.88 0.11
N LEU A 130 2.35 1.71 -1.15
CA LEU A 130 1.91 2.48 -2.30
C LEU A 130 1.33 1.52 -3.34
N VAL A 131 0.09 1.72 -3.75
CA VAL A 131 -0.49 1.00 -4.89
C VAL A 131 -0.49 1.87 -6.14
N VAL A 132 -0.28 1.25 -7.30
CA VAL A 132 -0.24 1.86 -8.66
C VAL A 132 -0.87 0.95 -9.70
#